data_AF-A0A972ZBL1-F1
#
_entry.id   AF-A0A972ZBL1-F1
#
_cell.length_a   1.000
_cell.length_b   1.000
_cell.length_c   1.000
_cell.angle_alpha   90.00
_cell.angle_beta   90.00
_cell.angle_gamma   90.00
#
_symmetry.space_group_name_H-M   'P 1'
#
loop_
_entity.id
_entity.type
_entity.pdbx_description
1 polymer ?
#
loop_
_entity_poly.entity_id
_entity_poly.type
_entity_poly.pdbx_seq_one_letter_code
_entity_poly.pdbx_strand_id
1 'polypeptide(L)'
;MLTESERRLLAINDRAKVHLFGQELQDKSFAVCKADMLIKGQDTSNIACDDTLTNDHFADRRFDYVVANPPYGVDWTESKDAVEKEHARGFAGRFGAGLPGKVDGQLLFLQHMVAKAKTADEGGGRVAVVLNGSPLFSGDAGSGESNVRKWLFEQDLVEAIIGLPNQLFYNTGINTYVWVLTTKKRPERQGLVQLVDARDLFAKMSKSLGDKRNELDHSHIADITNLFESFAETEKSKILRNEDFGYTKVVIDRPLRLRYEATEDTPSLLMQSKALAKLSDERRAAILAAAEASGSWATPDRAEAEKRVAAWVEVDGKSTKAVRDAALSAVSVPDPEGEPVLAKNGFVRDSSLGDTEAVPLTQDIEEYLKQEVIPFAADAVANRAKDKVGYEIPFTRIFYTYTPPRDLADIDADIRASQQRVLELLTEVRE
;
A
#
# COMPACT_ATOMS: atom_id res chain seq x y z
N MET A 1 21.39 18.22 -11.78
CA MET A 1 19.94 18.23 -12.12
C MET A 1 19.54 19.60 -12.66
N LEU A 2 19.56 20.66 -11.85
CA LEU A 2 19.12 22.00 -12.24
C LEU A 2 19.74 22.54 -13.55
N THR A 3 21.07 22.56 -13.64
CA THR A 3 21.77 23.11 -14.82
C THR A 3 21.63 22.25 -16.08
N GLU A 4 21.41 20.95 -15.92
CA GLU A 4 21.06 20.06 -17.03
C GLU A 4 19.63 20.30 -17.52
N SER A 5 18.68 20.56 -16.61
CA SER A 5 17.32 20.96 -16.97
C SER A 5 17.31 22.27 -17.74
N GLU A 6 18.06 23.28 -17.30
CA GLU A 6 18.24 24.53 -18.04
C GLU A 6 18.80 24.27 -19.45
N ARG A 7 19.89 23.52 -19.56
CA ARG A 7 20.49 23.17 -20.85
C ARG A 7 19.46 22.54 -21.79
N ARG A 8 18.64 21.61 -21.28
CA ARG A 8 17.59 20.96 -22.08
C ARG A 8 16.48 21.93 -22.49
N LEU A 9 16.04 22.81 -21.59
CA LEU A 9 15.02 23.82 -21.88
C LEU A 9 15.50 24.80 -22.95
N LEU A 10 16.73 25.30 -22.85
CA LEU A 10 17.31 26.22 -23.83
C LEU A 10 17.56 25.55 -25.18
N ALA A 11 17.81 24.23 -25.20
CA ALA A 11 17.88 23.47 -26.44
C ALA A 11 16.51 23.32 -27.15
N ILE A 12 15.40 23.46 -26.42
CA ILE A 12 14.03 23.44 -26.98
C ILE A 12 13.59 24.86 -27.36
N ASN A 13 13.89 25.85 -26.51
CA ASN A 13 13.55 27.25 -26.71
C ASN A 13 14.70 28.14 -26.21
N ASP A 14 15.54 28.60 -27.15
CA ASP A 14 16.72 29.43 -26.89
C ASP A 14 16.39 30.84 -26.37
N ARG A 15 15.13 31.26 -26.44
CA ARG A 15 14.63 32.54 -25.90
C ARG A 15 14.04 32.42 -24.50
N ALA A 16 13.96 31.21 -23.94
CA ALA A 16 13.43 31.01 -22.60
C ALA A 16 14.30 31.73 -21.56
N LYS A 17 13.67 32.38 -20.58
CA LYS A 17 14.35 32.89 -19.39
C LYS A 17 14.21 31.86 -18.29
N VAL A 18 15.31 31.18 -17.98
CA VAL A 18 15.34 30.12 -16.97
C VAL A 18 15.94 30.69 -15.69
N HIS A 19 15.22 30.53 -14.58
CA HIS A 19 15.69 30.88 -13.25
C HIS A 19 15.70 29.61 -12.41
N LEU A 20 16.88 29.28 -11.87
CA LEU A 20 17.09 28.05 -11.12
C LEU A 20 16.93 28.29 -9.63
N PHE A 21 16.13 27.44 -8.99
CA PHE A 21 15.90 27.44 -7.54
C PHE A 21 16.11 26.02 -7.00
N GLY A 22 16.61 25.91 -5.78
CA GLY A 22 16.86 24.62 -5.16
C GLY A 22 17.07 24.69 -3.65
N GLN A 23 16.77 23.58 -2.99
CA GLN A 23 17.02 23.41 -1.56
C GLN A 23 17.66 22.04 -1.34
N GLU A 24 18.70 22.00 -0.52
CA GLU A 24 19.46 20.80 -0.22
C GLU A 24 19.73 20.76 1.28
N LEU A 25 19.61 19.58 1.89
CA LEU A 25 19.86 19.40 3.31
C LEU A 25 21.37 19.28 3.60
N GLN A 26 22.08 18.57 2.74
CA GLN A 26 23.47 18.20 3.00
C GLN A 26 24.45 19.29 2.55
N ASP A 27 25.18 19.87 3.50
CA ASP A 27 26.15 20.95 3.30
C ASP A 27 27.10 20.73 2.11
N LYS A 28 27.61 19.50 1.95
CA LYS A 28 28.54 19.16 0.86
C LYS A 28 27.86 19.21 -0.50
N SER A 29 26.67 18.63 -0.61
CA SER A 29 25.87 18.64 -1.84
C SER A 29 25.45 20.07 -2.19
N PHE A 30 25.07 20.85 -1.17
CA PHE A 30 24.75 22.27 -1.31
C PHE A 30 25.94 23.08 -1.84
N ALA A 31 27.13 22.89 -1.26
CA ALA A 31 28.34 23.58 -1.69
C ALA A 31 28.72 23.24 -3.15
N VAL A 32 28.62 21.97 -3.54
CA VAL A 32 28.84 21.52 -4.93
C VAL A 32 27.81 22.15 -5.86
N CYS A 33 26.54 22.17 -5.49
CA CYS A 33 25.47 22.80 -6.27
C CYS A 33 25.74 24.30 -6.45
N LYS A 34 26.09 25.03 -5.38
CA LYS A 34 26.43 26.45 -5.46
C LYS A 34 27.65 26.72 -6.34
N ALA A 35 28.67 25.87 -6.27
CA ALA A 35 29.84 26.00 -7.13
C ALA A 35 29.47 25.81 -8.62
N ASP A 36 28.66 24.79 -8.96
CA ASP A 36 28.16 24.59 -10.34
C ASP A 36 27.34 25.80 -10.83
N MET A 37 26.46 26.34 -9.98
CA MET A 37 25.70 27.57 -10.29
C MET A 37 26.63 28.74 -10.57
N LEU A 38 27.63 28.98 -9.71
CA LEU A 38 28.56 30.09 -9.87
C LEU A 38 29.38 29.98 -11.16
N ILE A 39 29.88 28.78 -11.48
CA ILE A 39 30.64 28.51 -12.71
C ILE A 39 29.80 28.78 -13.96
N LYS A 40 28.50 28.47 -13.92
CA LYS A 40 27.57 28.68 -15.04
C LYS A 40 26.90 30.05 -15.04
N GLY A 41 27.32 30.97 -14.16
CA GLY A 41 26.81 32.34 -14.09
C GLY A 41 25.38 32.48 -13.56
N GLN A 42 24.92 31.49 -12.79
CA GLN A 42 23.59 31.45 -12.19
C GLN A 42 23.54 32.19 -10.85
N ASP A 43 22.36 32.66 -10.47
CA ASP A 43 22.15 33.33 -9.18
C ASP A 43 22.15 32.32 -8.02
N THR A 44 23.26 32.30 -7.29
CA THR A 44 23.45 31.41 -6.14
C THR A 44 22.57 31.74 -4.93
N SER A 45 21.94 32.92 -4.88
CA SER A 45 21.01 33.28 -3.79
C SER A 45 19.71 32.45 -3.82
N ASN A 46 19.40 31.84 -4.97
CA ASN A 46 18.25 30.97 -5.16
C ASN A 46 18.49 29.51 -4.69
N ILE A 47 19.63 29.23 -4.06
CA ILE A 47 19.93 27.91 -3.49
C ILE A 47 20.00 28.03 -1.97
N ALA A 48 19.14 27.28 -1.28
CA ALA A 48 19.05 27.20 0.18
C ALA A 48 19.66 25.91 0.75
N CYS A 49 20.17 25.97 1.98
CA CYS A 49 20.76 24.83 2.71
C CYS A 49 19.97 24.58 3.99
N ASP A 50 18.99 23.67 3.96
CA ASP A 50 18.12 23.37 5.10
C ASP A 50 17.19 22.17 4.80
N ASP A 51 16.57 21.61 5.84
CA ASP A 51 15.55 20.55 5.70
C ASP A 51 14.29 21.09 5.02
N THR A 52 13.94 20.53 3.86
CA THR A 52 12.78 20.98 3.08
C THR A 52 11.46 20.74 3.80
N LEU A 53 11.34 19.68 4.61
CA LEU A 53 10.09 19.37 5.31
C LEU A 53 9.86 20.32 6.49
N THR A 54 10.93 20.77 7.14
CA THR A 54 10.88 21.66 8.31
C THR A 54 10.84 23.13 7.90
N ASN A 55 11.73 23.54 6.98
CA ASN A 55 11.97 24.93 6.62
C ASN A 55 11.83 25.12 5.10
N ASP A 56 10.65 25.52 4.64
CA ASP A 56 10.41 25.87 3.24
C ASP A 56 10.98 27.26 2.92
N HIS A 57 12.19 27.31 2.32
CA HIS A 57 12.84 28.56 1.94
C HIS A 57 12.19 29.27 0.74
N PHE A 58 11.20 28.63 0.11
CA PHE A 58 10.47 29.16 -1.04
C PHE A 58 8.96 29.16 -0.79
N ALA A 59 8.54 29.39 0.46
CA ALA A 59 7.14 29.37 0.89
C ALA A 59 6.21 30.27 0.05
N ASP A 60 6.70 31.43 -0.39
CA ASP A 60 6.00 32.46 -1.16
C ASP A 60 6.18 32.33 -2.69
N ARG A 61 6.72 31.21 -3.17
CA ARG A 61 7.02 30.98 -4.58
C ARG A 61 6.33 29.72 -5.10
N ARG A 62 5.97 29.79 -6.38
CA ARG A 62 5.52 28.67 -7.19
C ARG A 62 6.26 28.69 -8.54
N PHE A 63 6.45 27.52 -9.13
CA PHE A 63 7.33 27.30 -10.28
C PHE A 63 6.58 26.63 -11.43
N ASP A 64 7.01 26.92 -12.65
CA ASP A 64 6.50 26.27 -13.88
C ASP A 64 6.91 24.79 -13.96
N TYR A 65 8.12 24.47 -13.50
CA TYR A 65 8.68 23.12 -13.47
C TYR A 65 9.30 22.82 -12.11
N VAL A 66 8.91 21.69 -11.52
CA VAL A 66 9.48 21.18 -10.26
C VAL A 66 10.03 19.78 -10.53
N VAL A 67 11.33 19.59 -10.31
CA VAL A 67 12.00 18.30 -10.53
C VAL A 67 12.79 17.87 -9.30
N ALA A 68 12.68 16.60 -8.92
CA ALA A 68 13.43 16.08 -7.77
C ALA A 68 13.69 14.57 -7.89
N ASN A 69 14.71 14.13 -7.16
CA ASN A 69 14.94 12.73 -6.81
C ASN A 69 15.14 12.69 -5.29
N PRO A 70 14.06 12.80 -4.51
CA PRO A 70 14.15 12.81 -3.06
C PRO A 70 14.69 11.47 -2.56
N PRO A 71 15.29 11.45 -1.37
CA PRO A 71 15.72 10.21 -0.73
C PRO A 71 14.54 9.24 -0.51
N TYR A 72 14.78 7.95 -0.75
CA TYR A 72 13.74 6.91 -0.65
C TYR A 72 13.57 6.43 0.79
N GLY A 73 12.32 6.30 1.26
CA GLY A 73 12.02 5.80 2.59
C GLY A 73 12.64 6.63 3.72
N VAL A 74 12.64 7.95 3.59
CA VAL A 74 13.18 8.83 4.64
C VAL A 74 12.31 8.78 5.88
N ASP A 75 12.96 8.52 7.01
CA ASP A 75 12.38 8.77 8.32
C ASP A 75 12.27 10.29 8.54
N TRP A 76 11.05 10.77 8.78
CA TRP A 76 10.77 12.19 8.99
C TRP A 76 10.43 12.52 10.45
N THR A 77 10.88 11.70 11.40
CA THR A 77 10.65 11.91 12.84
C THR A 77 11.16 13.26 13.32
N GLU A 78 12.30 13.72 12.81
CA GLU A 78 12.89 15.02 13.16
C GLU A 78 12.05 16.20 12.63
N SER A 79 11.47 16.07 11.44
CA SER A 79 10.61 17.09 10.82
C SER A 79 9.15 17.02 11.28
N LYS A 80 8.80 16.07 12.17
CA LYS A 80 7.42 15.70 12.51
C LYS A 80 6.57 16.87 12.96
N ASP A 81 7.07 17.65 13.92
CA ASP A 81 6.29 18.72 14.54
C ASP A 81 5.98 19.85 13.53
N ALA A 82 6.92 20.15 12.63
CA ALA A 82 6.71 21.12 11.56
C ALA A 82 5.67 20.62 10.54
N VAL A 83 5.80 19.36 10.12
CA VAL A 83 4.87 18.70 9.19
C VAL A 83 3.46 18.62 9.77
N GLU A 84 3.29 18.21 11.02
CA GLU A 84 1.98 18.12 11.69
C GLU A 84 1.35 19.51 11.90
N LYS A 85 2.15 20.53 12.19
CA LYS A 85 1.67 21.92 12.30
C LYS A 85 1.13 22.45 10.97
N GLU A 86 1.79 22.13 9.86
CA GLU A 86 1.27 22.47 8.54
C GLU A 86 0.05 21.65 8.15
N HIS A 87 0.04 20.35 8.44
CA HIS A 87 -1.10 19.47 8.20
C HIS A 87 -2.36 19.95 8.94
N ALA A 88 -2.22 20.45 10.18
CA ALA A 88 -3.33 21.01 10.95
C ALA A 88 -4.00 22.24 10.28
N ARG A 89 -3.34 22.88 9.30
CA ARG A 89 -3.90 23.96 8.49
C ARG A 89 -4.65 23.45 7.24
N GLY A 90 -4.77 22.14 7.06
CA GLY A 90 -5.32 21.53 5.85
C GLY A 90 -4.55 21.97 4.59
N PHE A 91 -5.27 22.25 3.50
CA PHE A 91 -4.68 22.71 2.24
C PHE A 91 -4.16 24.16 2.26
N ALA A 92 -4.32 24.89 3.37
CA ALA A 92 -3.58 26.13 3.56
C ALA A 92 -2.11 25.87 3.95
N GLY A 93 -1.75 24.65 4.37
CA GLY A 93 -0.37 24.16 4.49
C GLY A 93 -0.03 23.17 3.37
N ARG A 94 1.21 22.69 3.35
CA ARG A 94 1.69 21.76 2.29
C ARG A 94 1.12 20.35 2.38
N PHE A 95 0.81 19.87 3.58
CA PHE A 95 0.53 18.45 3.83
C PHE A 95 -0.96 18.16 4.09
N GLY A 96 -1.86 18.90 3.45
CA GLY A 96 -3.30 18.83 3.71
C GLY A 96 -3.97 17.50 3.34
N ALA A 97 -3.38 16.69 2.45
CA ALA A 97 -4.00 15.46 1.97
C ALA A 97 -3.81 14.27 2.92
N GLY A 98 -2.79 14.30 3.76
CA GLY A 98 -2.52 13.23 4.73
C GLY A 98 -1.05 13.12 5.10
N LEU A 99 -0.79 12.39 6.18
CA LEU A 99 0.55 12.13 6.70
C LEU A 99 0.88 10.63 6.58
N PRO A 100 1.90 10.24 5.79
CA PRO A 100 2.33 8.85 5.72
C PRO A 100 2.94 8.39 7.07
N GLY A 101 3.24 7.10 7.21
CA GLY A 101 4.02 6.60 8.34
C GLY A 101 5.37 7.31 8.48
N LYS A 102 5.88 7.40 9.71
CA LYS A 102 7.12 8.14 10.02
C LYS A 102 8.36 7.67 9.27
N VAL A 103 8.39 6.39 8.91
CA VAL A 103 9.54 5.73 8.27
C VAL A 103 9.56 5.90 6.74
N ASP A 104 8.57 6.58 6.15
CA ASP A 104 8.58 6.88 4.71
C ASP A 104 7.93 8.24 4.39
N GLY A 105 8.78 9.26 4.23
CA GLY A 105 8.39 10.63 3.88
C GLY A 105 8.20 10.90 2.39
N GLN A 106 8.29 9.92 1.48
CA GLN A 106 8.25 10.18 0.03
C GLN A 106 6.97 10.91 -0.43
N LEU A 107 5.82 10.57 0.16
CA LEU A 107 4.55 11.25 -0.13
C LEU A 107 4.48 12.68 0.42
N LEU A 108 5.31 13.04 1.41
CA LEU A 108 5.44 14.43 1.87
C LEU A 108 6.19 15.27 0.83
N PHE A 109 7.28 14.74 0.26
CA PHE A 109 7.98 15.42 -0.83
C PHE A 109 7.07 15.62 -2.05
N LEU A 110 6.26 14.62 -2.40
CA LEU A 110 5.31 14.74 -3.50
C LEU A 110 4.27 15.86 -3.24
N GLN A 111 3.69 15.91 -2.03
CA GLN A 111 2.79 17.00 -1.63
C GLN A 111 3.50 18.38 -1.66
N HIS A 112 4.73 18.46 -1.16
CA HIS A 112 5.52 19.69 -1.21
C HIS A 112 5.73 20.16 -2.66
N MET A 113 6.11 19.26 -3.57
CA MET A 113 6.32 19.59 -4.98
C MET A 113 5.04 20.10 -5.66
N VAL A 114 3.88 19.49 -5.37
CA VAL A 114 2.60 20.01 -5.85
C VAL A 114 2.31 21.39 -5.27
N ALA A 115 2.57 21.63 -3.98
CA ALA A 115 2.40 22.95 -3.38
C ALA A 115 3.33 24.01 -3.98
N LYS A 116 4.49 23.62 -4.53
CA LYS A 116 5.43 24.48 -5.25
C LYS A 116 5.12 24.63 -6.73
N ALA A 117 4.23 23.84 -7.31
CA ALA A 117 3.82 24.02 -8.70
C ALA A 117 2.87 25.23 -8.83
N LYS A 118 2.99 26.00 -9.91
CA LYS A 118 2.00 27.01 -10.28
C LYS A 118 0.63 26.38 -10.40
N THR A 119 -0.41 27.08 -9.95
CA THR A 119 -1.79 26.61 -10.04
C THR A 119 -2.32 26.74 -11.48
N ALA A 120 -3.48 26.16 -11.78
CA ALA A 120 -4.08 26.22 -13.11
C ALA A 120 -4.34 27.66 -13.58
N ASP A 121 -4.77 28.52 -12.65
CA ASP A 121 -5.03 29.95 -12.86
C ASP A 121 -3.76 30.78 -13.08
N GLU A 122 -2.62 30.33 -12.54
CA GLU A 122 -1.29 30.91 -12.78
C GLU A 122 -0.62 30.41 -14.09
N GLY A 123 -1.35 29.63 -14.90
CA GLY A 123 -0.86 29.06 -16.16
C GLY A 123 -0.54 27.57 -16.09
N GLY A 124 -0.52 26.97 -14.90
CA GLY A 124 -0.21 25.57 -14.65
C GLY A 124 1.28 25.31 -14.42
N GLY A 125 1.58 24.30 -13.63
CA GLY A 125 2.93 23.80 -13.36
C GLY A 125 3.04 22.32 -13.71
N ARG A 126 4.26 21.85 -13.90
CA ARG A 126 4.60 20.45 -14.12
C ARG A 126 5.59 19.96 -13.07
N VAL A 127 5.37 18.75 -12.58
CA VAL A 127 6.19 18.10 -11.58
C VAL A 127 6.70 16.79 -12.17
N ALA A 128 8.00 16.52 -12.06
CA ALA A 128 8.56 15.21 -12.32
C ALA A 128 9.43 14.76 -11.15
N VAL A 129 9.08 13.62 -10.55
CA VAL A 129 9.80 13.10 -9.39
C VAL A 129 10.09 11.63 -9.54
N VAL A 130 11.31 11.23 -9.19
CA VAL A 130 11.71 9.82 -9.16
C VAL A 130 11.51 9.27 -7.75
N LEU A 131 10.73 8.21 -7.62
CA LEU A 131 10.41 7.56 -6.35
C LEU A 131 10.63 6.04 -6.46
N ASN A 132 10.71 5.35 -5.34
CA ASN A 132 10.63 3.89 -5.33
C ASN A 132 9.17 3.41 -5.46
N GLY A 133 8.93 2.11 -5.29
CA GLY A 133 7.59 1.53 -5.38
C GLY A 133 6.64 1.88 -4.23
N SER A 134 7.11 2.31 -3.05
CA SER A 134 6.27 2.49 -1.87
C SER A 134 5.09 3.46 -2.11
N PRO A 135 5.29 4.67 -2.67
CA PRO A 135 4.20 5.60 -2.98
C PRO A 135 3.07 5.04 -3.84
N LEU A 136 3.30 3.94 -4.58
CA LEU A 136 2.28 3.31 -5.42
C LEU A 136 1.20 2.59 -4.61
N PHE A 137 1.53 1.98 -3.47
CA PHE A 137 0.64 1.04 -2.79
C PHE A 137 0.72 1.02 -1.26
N SER A 138 1.68 1.72 -0.64
CA SER A 138 1.82 1.69 0.83
C SER A 138 0.61 2.30 1.53
N GLY A 139 0.25 1.76 2.69
CA GLY A 139 -0.87 2.25 3.50
C GLY A 139 -2.24 1.72 3.04
N ASP A 140 -3.05 1.37 4.04
CA ASP A 140 -4.40 0.80 3.88
C ASP A 140 -5.45 1.88 3.59
N ALA A 141 -6.66 1.48 3.18
CA ALA A 141 -7.77 2.39 2.95
C ALA A 141 -8.02 3.31 4.17
N GLY A 142 -8.05 4.62 3.92
CA GLY A 142 -8.18 5.67 4.94
C GLY A 142 -6.90 6.00 5.71
N SER A 143 -5.75 5.34 5.44
CA SER A 143 -4.44 5.77 5.96
C SER A 143 -3.97 7.06 5.28
N GLY A 144 -2.96 7.72 5.86
CA GLY A 144 -2.43 8.95 5.28
C GLY A 144 -1.82 8.76 3.88
N GLU A 145 -1.12 7.65 3.64
CA GLU A 145 -0.59 7.32 2.32
C GLU A 145 -1.71 7.18 1.27
N SER A 146 -2.75 6.42 1.60
CA SER A 146 -3.90 6.24 0.73
C SER A 146 -4.67 7.55 0.51
N ASN A 147 -4.77 8.41 1.53
CA ASN A 147 -5.44 9.71 1.41
C ASN A 147 -4.65 10.69 0.52
N VAL A 148 -3.32 10.66 0.57
CA VAL A 148 -2.49 11.43 -0.36
C VAL A 148 -2.70 10.96 -1.80
N ARG A 149 -2.67 9.65 -2.06
CA ARG A 149 -2.97 9.12 -3.40
C ARG A 149 -4.38 9.50 -3.86
N LYS A 150 -5.39 9.30 -3.00
CA LYS A 150 -6.77 9.70 -3.25
C LYS A 150 -6.85 11.16 -3.72
N TRP A 151 -6.24 12.07 -2.96
CA TRP A 151 -6.20 13.49 -3.32
C TRP A 151 -5.53 13.73 -4.68
N LEU A 152 -4.39 13.09 -4.96
CA LEU A 152 -3.68 13.24 -6.23
C LEU A 152 -4.52 12.84 -7.45
N PHE A 153 -5.30 11.74 -7.34
CA PHE A 153 -6.17 11.28 -8.41
C PHE A 153 -7.49 12.07 -8.49
N GLU A 154 -8.12 12.38 -7.36
CA GLU A 154 -9.39 13.14 -7.33
C GLU A 154 -9.21 14.60 -7.74
N GLN A 155 -8.02 15.18 -7.55
CA GLN A 155 -7.67 16.51 -8.07
C GLN A 155 -7.10 16.46 -9.51
N ASP A 156 -7.11 15.30 -10.15
CA ASP A 156 -6.63 15.11 -11.52
C ASP A 156 -5.19 15.58 -11.74
N LEU A 157 -4.32 15.38 -10.74
CA LEU A 157 -2.94 15.90 -10.75
C LEU A 157 -1.96 14.93 -11.41
N VAL A 158 -2.15 13.62 -11.24
CA VAL A 158 -1.25 12.60 -11.81
C VAL A 158 -1.51 12.48 -13.31
N GLU A 159 -0.53 12.82 -14.14
CA GLU A 159 -0.65 12.71 -15.60
C GLU A 159 -0.08 11.39 -16.10
N ALA A 160 1.06 10.96 -15.55
CA ALA A 160 1.66 9.67 -15.87
C ALA A 160 2.53 9.11 -14.75
N ILE A 161 2.70 7.78 -14.75
CA ILE A 161 3.67 7.06 -13.93
C ILE A 161 4.47 6.13 -14.84
N ILE A 162 5.79 6.31 -14.87
CA ILE A 162 6.69 5.58 -15.77
C ILE A 162 7.56 4.65 -14.93
N GLY A 163 7.38 3.34 -15.07
CA GLY A 163 8.22 2.32 -14.43
C GLY A 163 9.54 2.18 -15.16
N LEU A 164 10.65 2.53 -14.50
CA LEU A 164 11.99 2.47 -15.06
C LEU A 164 12.66 1.11 -14.78
N PRO A 165 13.70 0.74 -15.56
CA PRO A 165 14.50 -0.44 -15.29
C PRO A 165 15.04 -0.51 -13.85
N ASN A 166 15.17 -1.73 -13.35
CA ASN A 166 15.90 -1.96 -12.11
C ASN A 166 17.39 -1.65 -12.29
N GLN A 167 18.14 -1.55 -11.19
CA GLN A 167 19.60 -1.41 -11.22
C GLN A 167 20.10 -0.20 -12.04
N LEU A 168 19.32 0.88 -12.08
CA LEU A 168 19.71 2.16 -12.69
C LEU A 168 20.53 3.05 -11.74
N PHE A 169 20.47 2.82 -10.43
CA PHE A 169 21.10 3.64 -9.40
C PHE A 169 22.27 2.92 -8.72
N TYR A 170 23.27 3.68 -8.28
CA TYR A 170 24.49 3.13 -7.66
C TYR A 170 24.25 2.44 -6.32
N ASN A 171 23.25 2.91 -5.56
CA ASN A 171 23.03 2.53 -4.16
C ASN A 171 21.83 1.59 -3.98
N THR A 172 21.13 1.23 -5.05
CA THR A 172 19.97 0.35 -4.97
C THR A 172 19.67 -0.35 -6.30
N GLY A 173 19.34 -1.63 -6.20
CA GLY A 173 18.88 -2.46 -7.32
C GLY A 173 17.37 -2.46 -7.56
N ILE A 174 16.60 -1.64 -6.85
CA ILE A 174 15.12 -1.64 -6.93
C ILE A 174 14.60 -1.03 -8.25
N ASN A 175 13.33 -1.33 -8.57
CA ASN A 175 12.59 -0.57 -9.57
C ASN A 175 12.29 0.84 -9.04
N THR A 176 12.38 1.81 -9.93
CA THR A 176 12.05 3.22 -9.65
C THR A 176 11.00 3.70 -10.63
N TYR A 177 10.27 4.74 -10.25
CA TYR A 177 9.13 5.25 -10.99
C TYR A 177 9.26 6.76 -11.13
N VAL A 178 9.11 7.26 -12.35
CA VAL A 178 8.95 8.70 -12.59
C VAL A 178 7.47 9.01 -12.49
N TRP A 179 7.10 9.82 -11.50
CA TRP A 179 5.78 10.40 -11.40
C TRP A 179 5.77 11.74 -12.12
N VAL A 180 4.87 11.88 -13.09
CA VAL A 180 4.63 13.12 -13.83
C VAL A 180 3.28 13.66 -13.39
N LEU A 181 3.28 14.84 -12.75
CA LEU A 181 2.06 15.53 -12.33
C LEU A 181 1.96 16.87 -13.04
N THR A 182 0.73 17.35 -13.20
CA THR A 182 0.47 18.70 -13.65
C THR A 182 -0.77 19.27 -12.98
N THR A 183 -0.73 20.56 -12.67
CA THR A 183 -1.90 21.30 -12.17
C THR A 183 -2.81 21.78 -13.30
N LYS A 184 -2.45 21.54 -14.56
CA LYS A 184 -3.21 21.93 -15.75
C LYS A 184 -3.04 20.90 -16.86
N LYS A 185 -3.78 19.80 -16.76
CA LYS A 185 -3.79 18.77 -17.80
C LYS A 185 -4.31 19.33 -19.13
N ARG A 186 -3.72 18.82 -20.22
CA ARG A 186 -4.23 19.06 -21.57
C ARG A 186 -5.63 18.44 -21.70
N PRO A 187 -6.56 19.03 -22.49
CA PRO A 187 -7.95 18.58 -22.54
C PRO A 187 -8.12 17.07 -22.78
N GLU A 188 -7.30 16.48 -23.65
CA GLU A 188 -7.36 15.06 -23.98
C GLU A 188 -6.86 14.13 -22.86
N ARG A 189 -6.19 14.65 -21.83
CA ARG A 189 -5.67 13.89 -20.68
C ARG A 189 -6.51 14.07 -19.40
N GLN A 190 -7.51 14.94 -19.40
CA GLN A 190 -8.31 15.24 -18.22
C GLN A 190 -9.07 13.99 -17.75
N GLY A 191 -9.01 13.71 -16.45
CA GLY A 191 -9.60 12.51 -15.83
C GLY A 191 -8.83 11.21 -16.10
N LEU A 192 -7.72 11.27 -16.84
CA LEU A 192 -6.96 10.11 -17.32
C LEU A 192 -5.52 10.13 -16.80
N VAL A 193 -4.97 8.93 -16.59
CA VAL A 193 -3.61 8.69 -16.12
C VAL A 193 -2.96 7.67 -17.07
N GLN A 194 -1.75 7.98 -17.52
CA GLN A 194 -0.97 7.07 -18.34
C GLN A 194 0.06 6.31 -17.50
N LEU A 195 -0.01 4.99 -17.47
CA LEU A 195 1.07 4.16 -16.96
C LEU A 195 1.97 3.74 -18.11
N VAL A 196 3.29 3.84 -17.96
CA VAL A 196 4.27 3.41 -18.96
C VAL A 196 5.24 2.41 -18.37
N ASP A 197 5.26 1.18 -18.86
CA ASP A 197 6.20 0.14 -18.45
C ASP A 197 7.46 0.14 -19.33
N ALA A 198 8.51 0.76 -18.82
CA ALA A 198 9.82 0.82 -19.44
C ALA A 198 10.85 -0.05 -18.70
N ARG A 199 10.42 -0.98 -17.82
CA ARG A 199 11.33 -1.75 -16.95
C ARG A 199 12.34 -2.62 -17.70
N ASP A 200 12.05 -2.96 -18.94
CA ASP A 200 12.90 -3.76 -19.84
C ASP A 200 13.68 -2.92 -20.86
N LEU A 201 13.50 -1.59 -20.89
CA LEU A 201 14.19 -0.69 -21.81
C LEU A 201 15.54 -0.25 -21.23
N PHE A 202 16.57 -1.08 -21.39
CA PHE A 202 17.92 -0.74 -20.93
C PHE A 202 19.02 -1.45 -21.71
N ALA A 203 20.21 -0.83 -21.72
CA ALA A 203 21.46 -1.49 -22.05
C ALA A 203 22.12 -2.02 -20.76
N LYS A 204 22.71 -3.23 -20.84
CA LYS A 204 23.55 -3.75 -19.76
C LYS A 204 24.90 -3.07 -19.79
N MET A 205 25.35 -2.60 -18.62
CA MET A 205 26.68 -2.03 -18.46
C MET A 205 27.75 -3.12 -18.54
N SER A 206 28.85 -2.81 -19.21
CA SER A 206 30.03 -3.69 -19.28
C SER A 206 30.71 -3.89 -17.92
N LYS A 207 30.57 -2.91 -17.01
CA LYS A 207 31.12 -2.95 -15.66
C LYS A 207 30.11 -2.37 -14.68
N SER A 208 29.78 -3.13 -13.64
CA SER A 208 28.85 -2.67 -12.60
C SER A 208 29.47 -1.59 -11.71
N LEU A 209 28.66 -0.64 -11.26
CA LEU A 209 29.05 0.42 -10.33
C LEU A 209 28.12 0.37 -9.11
N GLY A 210 28.57 -0.30 -8.05
CA GLY A 210 27.68 -0.66 -6.93
C GLY A 210 26.55 -1.55 -7.42
N ASP A 211 25.31 -1.16 -7.14
CA ASP A 211 24.11 -1.84 -7.64
C ASP A 211 23.75 -1.49 -9.08
N LYS A 212 24.37 -0.45 -9.65
CA LYS A 212 24.09 -0.02 -11.02
C LYS A 212 24.66 -1.03 -12.01
N ARG A 213 23.77 -1.63 -12.80
CA ARG A 213 24.09 -2.61 -13.86
C ARG A 213 23.44 -2.29 -15.19
N ASN A 214 22.42 -1.42 -15.18
CA ASN A 214 21.66 -1.04 -16.35
C ASN A 214 21.83 0.46 -16.61
N GLU A 215 21.78 0.84 -17.88
CA GLU A 215 21.80 2.23 -18.32
C GLU A 215 20.79 2.50 -19.43
N LEU A 216 20.35 3.75 -19.50
CA LEU A 216 19.49 4.24 -20.57
C LEU A 216 20.38 4.99 -21.56
N ASP A 217 20.47 4.49 -22.78
CA ASP A 217 21.05 5.26 -23.88
C ASP A 217 20.02 6.26 -24.46
N HIS A 218 20.46 7.04 -25.46
CA HIS A 218 19.62 8.03 -26.10
C HIS A 218 18.38 7.44 -26.80
N SER A 219 18.47 6.24 -27.38
CA SER A 219 17.32 5.56 -27.99
C SER A 219 16.29 5.17 -26.93
N HIS A 220 16.72 4.56 -25.82
CA HIS A 220 15.80 4.20 -24.73
C HIS A 220 15.08 5.44 -24.16
N ILE A 221 15.81 6.54 -23.96
CA ILE A 221 15.21 7.81 -23.48
C ILE A 221 14.20 8.34 -24.50
N ALA A 222 14.51 8.29 -25.79
CA ALA A 222 13.59 8.72 -26.86
C ALA A 222 12.34 7.83 -26.90
N ASP A 223 12.50 6.51 -26.79
CA ASP A 223 11.39 5.54 -26.80
C ASP A 223 10.45 5.77 -25.60
N ILE A 224 11.00 5.94 -24.40
CA ILE A 224 10.21 6.25 -23.19
C ILE A 224 9.46 7.58 -23.37
N THR A 225 10.14 8.59 -23.91
CA THR A 225 9.54 9.91 -24.16
C THR A 225 8.41 9.80 -25.19
N ASN A 226 8.61 9.04 -26.28
CA ASN A 226 7.61 8.81 -27.31
C ASN A 226 6.40 8.03 -26.78
N LEU A 227 6.61 7.01 -25.95
CA LEU A 227 5.53 6.29 -25.26
C LEU A 227 4.68 7.25 -24.44
N PHE A 228 5.31 8.12 -23.64
CA PHE A 228 4.60 9.13 -22.88
C PHE A 228 3.88 10.15 -23.79
N GLU A 229 4.57 10.76 -24.73
CA GLU A 229 4.02 11.87 -25.55
C GLU A 229 2.89 11.42 -26.48
N SER A 230 3.00 10.22 -27.06
CA SER A 230 2.01 9.67 -27.99
C SER A 230 0.63 9.46 -27.37
N PHE A 231 0.57 9.27 -26.04
CA PHE A 231 -0.68 9.04 -25.30
C PHE A 231 -1.57 7.96 -25.95
N ALA A 232 -0.97 6.84 -26.31
CA ALA A 232 -1.66 5.73 -26.96
C ALA A 232 -1.65 4.47 -26.09
N GLU A 233 -2.73 3.69 -26.17
CA GLU A 233 -2.83 2.35 -25.59
C GLU A 233 -1.91 1.38 -26.34
N THR A 234 -1.02 0.70 -25.60
CA THR A 234 -0.12 -0.33 -26.11
C THR A 234 0.10 -1.41 -25.05
N GLU A 235 0.99 -2.37 -25.31
CA GLU A 235 1.46 -3.31 -24.28
C GLU A 235 2.29 -2.61 -23.19
N LYS A 236 2.99 -1.53 -23.54
CA LYS A 236 3.86 -0.75 -22.63
C LYS A 236 3.22 0.53 -22.10
N SER A 237 2.02 0.89 -22.56
CA SER A 237 1.32 2.12 -22.19
C SER A 237 -0.15 1.83 -21.95
N LYS A 238 -0.64 2.05 -20.73
CA LYS A 238 -2.05 1.89 -20.34
C LYS A 238 -2.63 3.23 -19.91
N ILE A 239 -3.83 3.55 -20.38
CA ILE A 239 -4.54 4.79 -20.09
C ILE A 239 -5.77 4.43 -19.26
N LEU A 240 -5.73 4.83 -17.99
CA LEU A 240 -6.76 4.51 -17.01
C LEU A 240 -7.45 5.79 -16.54
N ARG A 241 -8.68 5.67 -16.07
CA ARG A 241 -9.40 6.77 -15.43
C ARG A 241 -8.92 6.91 -13.99
N ASN A 242 -9.03 8.12 -13.41
CA ASN A 242 -8.66 8.35 -12.01
C ASN A 242 -9.37 7.39 -11.03
N GLU A 243 -10.63 7.04 -11.30
CA GLU A 243 -11.42 6.11 -10.47
C GLU A 243 -10.97 4.66 -10.55
N ASP A 244 -10.26 4.25 -11.62
CA ASP A 244 -9.76 2.88 -11.79
C ASP A 244 -8.64 2.55 -10.77
N PHE A 245 -8.07 3.55 -10.10
CA PHE A 245 -7.08 3.40 -9.02
C PHE A 245 -7.71 3.34 -7.62
N GLY A 246 -9.02 3.59 -7.51
CA GLY A 246 -9.73 3.59 -6.25
C GLY A 246 -10.42 2.25 -5.99
N TYR A 247 -10.54 1.91 -4.71
CA TYR A 247 -11.35 0.79 -4.24
C TYR A 247 -12.08 1.13 -2.94
N THR A 248 -13.19 0.46 -2.68
CA THR A 248 -13.82 0.42 -1.37
C THR A 248 -13.35 -0.83 -0.64
N LYS A 249 -12.67 -0.65 0.50
CA LYS A 249 -12.38 -1.73 1.43
C LYS A 249 -13.64 -2.08 2.20
N VAL A 250 -14.24 -3.22 1.89
CA VAL A 250 -15.46 -3.73 2.51
C VAL A 250 -15.08 -4.76 3.57
N VAL A 251 -15.53 -4.56 4.81
CA VAL A 251 -15.29 -5.54 5.89
C VAL A 251 -16.34 -6.64 5.78
N ILE A 252 -15.89 -7.89 5.74
CA ILE A 252 -16.75 -9.06 5.69
C ILE A 252 -16.81 -9.70 7.07
N ASP A 253 -18.01 -9.74 7.63
CA ASP A 253 -18.30 -10.38 8.90
C ASP A 253 -18.97 -11.72 8.64
N ARG A 254 -18.57 -12.74 9.39
CA ARG A 254 -19.20 -14.07 9.38
C ARG A 254 -19.72 -14.41 10.78
N PRO A 255 -20.82 -15.16 10.88
CA PRO A 255 -21.39 -15.54 12.16
C PRO A 255 -20.47 -16.51 12.90
N LEU A 256 -20.30 -16.26 14.19
CA LEU A 256 -19.75 -17.24 15.11
C LEU A 256 -20.74 -18.40 15.24
N ARG A 257 -20.26 -19.61 14.99
CA ARG A 257 -21.04 -20.85 15.13
C ARG A 257 -20.37 -21.72 16.18
N LEU A 258 -21.15 -22.09 17.20
CA LEU A 258 -20.65 -22.82 18.35
C LEU A 258 -21.57 -24.00 18.64
N ARG A 259 -20.97 -25.09 19.08
CA ARG A 259 -21.63 -26.09 19.92
C ARG A 259 -21.08 -25.98 21.34
N TYR A 260 -21.86 -26.44 22.30
CA TYR A 260 -21.49 -26.38 23.71
C TYR A 260 -21.26 -27.79 24.23
N GLU A 261 -20.07 -28.05 24.77
CA GLU A 261 -19.68 -29.35 25.25
C GLU A 261 -18.91 -29.23 26.57
N ALA A 262 -19.38 -29.95 27.59
CA ALA A 262 -18.60 -30.21 28.79
C ALA A 262 -17.99 -31.61 28.67
N THR A 263 -16.68 -31.68 28.80
CA THR A 263 -15.88 -32.91 28.85
C THR A 263 -15.17 -33.03 30.20
N GLU A 264 -14.44 -34.12 30.41
CA GLU A 264 -13.56 -34.32 31.57
C GLU A 264 -12.49 -33.22 31.72
N ASP A 265 -12.14 -32.52 30.62
CA ASP A 265 -11.16 -31.44 30.62
C ASP A 265 -11.75 -30.07 31.02
N THR A 266 -13.08 -29.93 31.09
CA THR A 266 -13.76 -28.66 31.40
C THR A 266 -13.27 -28.01 32.69
N PRO A 267 -13.07 -28.73 33.82
CA PRO A 267 -12.52 -28.15 35.04
C PRO A 267 -11.13 -27.52 34.83
N SER A 268 -10.28 -28.17 34.02
CA SER A 268 -8.95 -27.66 33.67
C SER A 268 -9.03 -26.37 32.83
N LEU A 269 -9.98 -26.29 31.89
CA LEU A 269 -10.24 -25.08 31.09
C LEU A 269 -10.76 -23.93 31.97
N LEU A 270 -11.65 -24.22 32.92
CA LEU A 270 -12.16 -23.25 33.90
C LEU A 270 -11.02 -22.65 34.75
N MET A 271 -10.04 -23.46 35.18
CA MET A 271 -8.89 -22.98 35.96
C MET A 271 -8.02 -21.98 35.21
N GLN A 272 -7.95 -22.04 33.87
CA GLN A 272 -7.17 -21.11 33.05
C GLN A 272 -7.81 -19.71 32.95
N SER A 273 -9.07 -19.57 33.37
CA SER A 273 -9.78 -18.30 33.31
C SER A 273 -9.26 -17.28 34.32
N LYS A 274 -8.85 -16.11 33.83
CA LYS A 274 -8.52 -14.95 34.66
C LYS A 274 -9.70 -14.47 35.53
N ALA A 275 -10.94 -14.73 35.11
CA ALA A 275 -12.12 -14.34 35.88
C ALA A 275 -12.29 -15.24 37.13
N LEU A 276 -12.06 -16.55 36.98
CA LEU A 276 -12.09 -17.50 38.10
C LEU A 276 -10.85 -17.36 39.00
N ALA A 277 -9.71 -16.97 38.42
CA ALA A 277 -8.47 -16.69 39.16
C ALA A 277 -8.62 -15.60 40.24
N LYS A 278 -9.61 -14.71 40.10
CA LYS A 278 -9.89 -13.62 41.05
C LYS A 278 -10.85 -14.01 42.18
N LEU A 279 -11.43 -15.21 42.12
CA LEU A 279 -12.31 -15.73 43.17
C LEU A 279 -11.49 -16.37 44.29
N SER A 280 -12.07 -16.47 45.49
CA SER A 280 -11.48 -17.23 46.60
C SER A 280 -11.30 -18.71 46.24
N ASP A 281 -10.34 -19.36 46.88
CA ASP A 281 -10.03 -20.77 46.62
C ASP A 281 -11.23 -21.68 46.91
N GLU A 282 -11.96 -21.41 47.99
CA GLU A 282 -13.20 -22.11 48.36
C GLU A 282 -14.26 -22.03 47.25
N ARG A 283 -14.44 -20.83 46.68
CA ARG A 283 -15.43 -20.60 45.63
C ARG A 283 -15.00 -21.23 44.31
N ARG A 284 -13.70 -21.22 44.00
CA ARG A 284 -13.17 -21.89 42.81
C ARG A 284 -13.33 -23.41 42.92
N ALA A 285 -13.00 -23.98 44.09
CA ALA A 285 -13.18 -25.41 44.36
C ALA A 285 -14.64 -25.84 44.21
N ALA A 286 -15.59 -25.04 44.74
CA ALA A 286 -17.02 -25.31 44.58
C ALA A 286 -17.48 -25.31 43.11
N ILE A 287 -17.02 -24.34 42.30
CA ILE A 287 -17.35 -24.26 40.86
C ILE A 287 -16.81 -25.48 40.11
N LEU A 288 -15.57 -25.89 40.39
CA LEU A 288 -14.92 -27.02 39.74
C LEU A 288 -15.62 -28.34 40.10
N ALA A 289 -15.94 -28.54 41.38
CA ALA A 289 -16.68 -29.71 41.84
C ALA A 289 -18.09 -29.77 41.22
N ALA A 290 -18.77 -28.63 41.07
CA ALA A 290 -20.07 -28.56 40.40
C ALA A 290 -19.98 -28.88 38.90
N ALA A 291 -18.93 -28.42 38.22
CA ALA A 291 -18.67 -28.73 36.82
C ALA A 291 -18.38 -30.24 36.64
N GLU A 292 -17.52 -30.83 37.47
CA GLU A 292 -17.18 -32.25 37.45
C GLU A 292 -18.40 -33.14 37.75
N ALA A 293 -19.19 -32.78 38.77
CA ALA A 293 -20.41 -33.52 39.13
C ALA A 293 -21.50 -33.48 38.05
N SER A 294 -21.47 -32.49 37.15
CA SER A 294 -22.44 -32.39 36.05
C SER A 294 -22.20 -33.40 34.93
N GLY A 295 -21.04 -34.07 34.92
CA GLY A 295 -20.65 -35.05 33.91
C GLY A 295 -20.48 -34.45 32.51
N SER A 296 -20.20 -35.32 31.54
CA SER A 296 -20.06 -34.90 30.14
C SER A 296 -21.41 -34.69 29.48
N TRP A 297 -21.52 -33.63 28.69
CA TRP A 297 -22.73 -33.33 27.91
C TRP A 297 -22.39 -32.48 26.69
N ALA A 298 -23.25 -32.54 25.67
CA ALA A 298 -23.20 -31.66 24.52
C ALA A 298 -24.60 -31.11 24.22
N THR A 299 -24.68 -29.85 23.80
CA THR A 299 -25.90 -29.23 23.29
C THR A 299 -25.57 -28.18 22.24
N PRO A 300 -26.35 -28.08 21.15
CA PRO A 300 -26.26 -26.95 20.22
C PRO A 300 -26.99 -25.70 20.76
N ASP A 301 -27.80 -25.83 21.82
CA ASP A 301 -28.59 -24.72 22.36
C ASP A 301 -27.77 -23.89 23.37
N ARG A 302 -27.46 -22.65 22.97
CA ARG A 302 -26.77 -21.68 23.83
C ARG A 302 -27.52 -21.39 25.12
N ALA A 303 -28.85 -21.27 25.10
CA ALA A 303 -29.63 -20.96 26.30
C ALA A 303 -29.61 -22.14 27.29
N GLU A 304 -29.61 -23.37 26.77
CA GLU A 304 -29.42 -24.57 27.59
C GLU A 304 -28.01 -24.60 28.20
N ALA A 305 -26.98 -24.35 27.40
CA ALA A 305 -25.60 -24.27 27.89
C ALA A 305 -25.44 -23.19 28.96
N GLU A 306 -25.98 -21.99 28.74
CA GLU A 306 -25.99 -20.89 29.71
C GLU A 306 -26.65 -21.28 31.03
N LYS A 307 -27.78 -22.01 30.99
CA LYS A 307 -28.45 -22.54 32.18
C LYS A 307 -27.61 -23.59 32.91
N ARG A 308 -26.96 -24.50 32.18
CA ARG A 308 -26.09 -25.54 32.75
C ARG A 308 -24.87 -24.93 33.43
N VAL A 309 -24.15 -24.02 32.77
CA VAL A 309 -22.98 -23.36 33.37
C VAL A 309 -23.36 -22.39 34.50
N ALA A 310 -24.54 -21.76 34.44
CA ALA A 310 -25.05 -20.94 35.55
C ALA A 310 -25.18 -21.75 36.84
N ALA A 311 -25.64 -23.02 36.75
CA ALA A 311 -25.74 -23.91 37.91
C ALA A 311 -24.38 -24.21 38.56
N TRP A 312 -23.26 -24.09 37.83
CA TRP A 312 -21.92 -24.24 38.40
C TRP A 312 -21.44 -22.99 39.14
N VAL A 313 -21.77 -21.81 38.61
CA VAL A 313 -21.15 -20.54 39.05
C VAL A 313 -22.02 -19.70 39.99
N GLU A 314 -23.32 -19.96 40.05
CA GLU A 314 -24.28 -19.30 40.94
C GLU A 314 -24.31 -19.93 42.34
N VAL A 315 -23.18 -19.82 43.04
CA VAL A 315 -23.10 -20.16 44.48
C VAL A 315 -23.89 -19.12 45.27
N ASP A 316 -24.81 -19.55 46.14
CA ASP A 316 -25.73 -18.71 46.93
C ASP A 316 -26.55 -17.70 46.08
N GLY A 317 -26.85 -18.05 44.83
CA GLY A 317 -27.64 -17.21 43.93
C GLY A 317 -26.94 -15.95 43.43
N LYS A 318 -25.59 -15.88 43.52
CA LYS A 318 -24.81 -14.73 43.06
C LYS A 318 -23.69 -15.18 42.13
N SER A 319 -23.63 -14.64 40.92
CA SER A 319 -22.45 -14.73 40.03
C SER A 319 -22.25 -13.45 39.23
N THR A 320 -21.00 -13.11 38.93
CA THR A 320 -20.69 -11.95 38.07
C THR A 320 -20.82 -12.35 36.60
N LYS A 321 -21.09 -11.36 35.73
CA LYS A 321 -21.14 -11.59 34.28
C LYS A 321 -19.82 -12.19 33.76
N ALA A 322 -18.67 -11.69 34.23
CA ALA A 322 -17.36 -12.18 33.81
C ALA A 322 -17.11 -13.66 34.16
N VAL A 323 -17.64 -14.14 35.29
CA VAL A 323 -17.51 -15.56 35.68
C VAL A 323 -18.45 -16.44 34.85
N ARG A 324 -19.68 -15.98 34.57
CA ARG A 324 -20.61 -16.68 33.67
C ARG A 324 -20.06 -16.78 32.24
N ASP A 325 -19.56 -15.68 31.69
CA ASP A 325 -18.96 -15.66 30.35
C ASP A 325 -17.73 -16.57 30.26
N ALA A 326 -16.91 -16.63 31.33
CA ALA A 326 -15.78 -17.55 31.39
C ALA A 326 -16.20 -19.02 31.44
N ALA A 327 -17.24 -19.35 32.20
CA ALA A 327 -17.74 -20.72 32.27
C ALA A 327 -18.38 -21.16 30.95
N LEU A 328 -19.15 -20.28 30.30
CA LEU A 328 -19.68 -20.53 28.97
C LEU A 328 -18.56 -20.69 27.93
N SER A 329 -17.51 -19.88 28.00
CA SER A 329 -16.34 -19.99 27.12
C SER A 329 -15.59 -21.30 27.28
N ALA A 330 -15.53 -21.87 28.50
CA ALA A 330 -14.85 -23.14 28.76
C ALA A 330 -15.54 -24.34 28.11
N VAL A 331 -16.83 -24.22 27.81
CA VAL A 331 -17.63 -25.25 27.13
C VAL A 331 -17.94 -24.89 25.67
N SER A 332 -17.49 -23.74 25.17
CA SER A 332 -17.78 -23.29 23.81
C SER A 332 -16.78 -23.89 22.83
N VAL A 333 -17.27 -24.67 21.87
CA VAL A 333 -16.47 -25.32 20.83
C VAL A 333 -16.89 -24.79 19.45
N PRO A 334 -15.96 -24.30 18.60
CA PRO A 334 -16.28 -23.92 17.23
C PRO A 334 -16.93 -25.06 16.45
N ASP A 335 -18.03 -24.76 15.78
CA ASP A 335 -18.77 -25.72 14.96
C ASP A 335 -19.19 -25.07 13.64
N PRO A 336 -18.45 -25.28 12.54
CA PRO A 336 -18.76 -24.68 11.23
C PRO A 336 -20.17 -25.00 10.71
N GLU A 337 -20.74 -26.13 11.11
CA GLU A 337 -22.08 -26.56 10.70
C GLU A 337 -23.16 -26.19 11.74
N GLY A 338 -22.75 -25.64 12.89
CA GLY A 338 -23.64 -25.25 13.98
C GLY A 338 -24.45 -23.99 13.66
N GLU A 339 -25.51 -23.72 14.42
CA GLU A 339 -26.33 -22.52 14.22
C GLU A 339 -25.58 -21.23 14.56
N PRO A 340 -25.83 -20.11 13.85
CA PRO A 340 -25.28 -18.81 14.18
C PRO A 340 -25.63 -18.37 15.60
N VAL A 341 -24.63 -17.94 16.34
CA VAL A 341 -24.82 -17.33 17.65
C VAL A 341 -25.47 -15.96 17.47
N LEU A 342 -26.72 -15.82 17.92
CA LEU A 342 -27.49 -14.59 17.77
C LEU A 342 -27.09 -13.50 18.78
N ALA A 343 -27.19 -12.25 18.35
CA ALA A 343 -27.07 -11.04 19.14
C ALA A 343 -28.33 -10.18 19.00
N LYS A 344 -28.44 -9.11 19.79
CA LYS A 344 -29.62 -8.22 19.80
C LYS A 344 -30.01 -7.71 18.40
N ASN A 345 -29.03 -7.47 17.53
CA ASN A 345 -29.21 -6.92 16.19
C ASN A 345 -28.44 -7.75 15.13
N GLY A 346 -28.66 -9.07 15.07
CA GLY A 346 -28.03 -9.96 14.08
C GLY A 346 -27.28 -11.10 14.75
N PHE A 347 -26.03 -11.33 14.34
CA PHE A 347 -25.18 -12.41 14.87
C PHE A 347 -23.97 -11.85 15.64
N VAL A 348 -23.37 -12.70 16.47
CA VAL A 348 -22.05 -12.46 17.06
C VAL A 348 -21.00 -12.75 16.00
N ARG A 349 -20.18 -11.77 15.64
CA ARG A 349 -19.10 -11.93 14.66
C ARG A 349 -18.07 -12.96 15.13
N ASP A 350 -17.67 -13.85 14.24
CA ASP A 350 -16.47 -14.65 14.41
C ASP A 350 -15.22 -13.81 14.08
N SER A 351 -14.41 -13.51 15.08
CA SER A 351 -13.18 -12.73 14.89
C SER A 351 -12.08 -13.49 14.14
N SER A 352 -12.15 -14.82 14.07
CA SER A 352 -11.19 -15.67 13.35
C SER A 352 -11.51 -15.80 11.86
N LEU A 353 -12.75 -15.54 11.46
CA LEU A 353 -13.24 -15.61 10.08
C LEU A 353 -13.51 -14.22 9.48
N GLY A 354 -13.08 -13.15 10.15
CA GLY A 354 -13.24 -11.79 9.65
C GLY A 354 -12.29 -11.52 8.49
N ASP A 355 -12.83 -11.04 7.38
CA ASP A 355 -12.07 -10.77 6.16
C ASP A 355 -12.36 -9.36 5.62
N THR A 356 -11.62 -8.94 4.58
CA THR A 356 -11.87 -7.69 3.88
C THR A 356 -11.68 -7.84 2.37
N GLU A 357 -12.59 -7.28 1.61
CA GLU A 357 -12.52 -7.22 0.15
C GLU A 357 -12.15 -5.82 -0.33
N ALA A 358 -11.34 -5.73 -1.38
CA ALA A 358 -11.01 -4.48 -2.05
C ALA A 358 -11.83 -4.36 -3.35
N VAL A 359 -13.05 -3.84 -3.23
CA VAL A 359 -13.97 -3.73 -4.37
C VAL A 359 -13.64 -2.48 -5.20
N PRO A 360 -13.34 -2.57 -6.51
CA PRO A 360 -13.08 -1.40 -7.34
C PRO A 360 -14.20 -0.36 -7.26
N LEU A 361 -13.87 0.94 -7.27
CA LEU A 361 -14.90 2.02 -7.22
C LEU A 361 -15.87 1.98 -8.40
N THR A 362 -15.48 1.32 -9.49
CA THR A 362 -16.25 1.19 -10.73
C THR A 362 -17.23 0.02 -10.71
N GLN A 363 -17.24 -0.79 -9.65
CA GLN A 363 -18.06 -1.98 -9.54
C GLN A 363 -19.10 -1.85 -8.41
N ASP A 364 -20.28 -2.43 -8.60
CA ASP A 364 -21.27 -2.53 -7.54
C ASP A 364 -20.82 -3.55 -6.48
N ILE A 365 -20.85 -3.13 -5.22
CA ILE A 365 -20.37 -3.94 -4.10
C ILE A 365 -21.24 -5.20 -3.93
N GLU A 366 -22.56 -5.10 -4.05
CA GLU A 366 -23.41 -6.27 -3.82
C GLU A 366 -23.28 -7.30 -4.96
N GLU A 367 -23.08 -6.84 -6.19
CA GLU A 367 -22.76 -7.71 -7.32
C GLU A 367 -21.40 -8.40 -7.14
N TYR A 368 -20.36 -7.65 -6.75
CA TYR A 368 -19.03 -8.21 -6.47
C TYR A 368 -19.11 -9.31 -5.40
N LEU A 369 -19.77 -9.03 -4.27
CA LEU A 369 -19.86 -9.99 -3.18
C LEU A 369 -20.60 -11.27 -3.60
N LYS A 370 -21.65 -11.15 -4.40
CA LYS A 370 -22.38 -12.32 -4.92
C LYS A 370 -21.53 -13.20 -5.82
N GLN A 371 -20.59 -12.62 -6.56
CA GLN A 371 -19.75 -13.33 -7.52
C GLN A 371 -18.49 -13.90 -6.86
N GLU A 372 -17.83 -13.12 -6.00
CA GLU A 372 -16.48 -13.43 -5.50
C GLU A 372 -16.46 -13.91 -4.05
N VAL A 373 -17.47 -13.59 -3.23
CA VAL A 373 -17.47 -13.93 -1.79
C VAL A 373 -18.49 -15.02 -1.46
N ILE A 374 -19.76 -14.82 -1.80
CA ILE A 374 -20.87 -15.70 -1.43
C ILE A 374 -20.68 -17.16 -1.90
N PRO A 375 -20.09 -17.47 -3.08
CA PRO A 375 -19.86 -18.85 -3.49
C PRO A 375 -18.90 -19.63 -2.59
N PHE A 376 -17.99 -18.94 -1.89
CA PHE A 376 -17.01 -19.55 -1.00
C PHE A 376 -17.39 -19.37 0.49
N ALA A 377 -18.22 -18.38 0.81
CA ALA A 377 -18.71 -18.09 2.15
C ALA A 377 -20.18 -17.64 2.11
N ALA A 378 -21.10 -18.61 2.06
CA ALA A 378 -22.54 -18.34 1.90
C ALA A 378 -23.18 -17.52 3.05
N ASP A 379 -22.56 -17.52 4.22
CA ASP A 379 -23.01 -16.78 5.41
C ASP A 379 -22.23 -15.47 5.64
N ALA A 380 -21.42 -15.04 4.68
CA ALA A 380 -20.72 -13.77 4.71
C ALA A 380 -21.71 -12.60 4.61
N VAL A 381 -21.50 -11.59 5.45
CA VAL A 381 -22.28 -10.35 5.45
C VAL A 381 -21.35 -9.16 5.46
N ALA A 382 -21.53 -8.24 4.51
CA ALA A 382 -20.75 -7.01 4.44
C ALA A 382 -21.14 -6.01 5.54
N ASN A 383 -20.14 -5.56 6.30
CA ASN A 383 -20.26 -4.52 7.31
C ASN A 383 -19.97 -3.15 6.69
N ARG A 384 -20.95 -2.64 5.95
CA ARG A 384 -20.87 -1.38 5.19
C ARG A 384 -20.53 -0.15 6.04
N ALA A 385 -20.81 -0.19 7.35
CA ALA A 385 -20.48 0.90 8.28
C ALA A 385 -18.98 1.08 8.50
N LYS A 386 -18.17 0.09 8.13
CA LYS A 386 -16.69 0.13 8.23
C LYS A 386 -16.01 0.36 6.88
N ASP A 387 -16.78 0.59 5.83
CA ASP A 387 -16.24 0.82 4.49
C ASP A 387 -15.29 2.00 4.51
N LYS A 388 -14.15 1.83 3.85
CA LYS A 388 -13.17 2.89 3.64
C LYS A 388 -12.75 2.91 2.19
N VAL A 389 -12.67 4.10 1.60
CA VAL A 389 -12.12 4.27 0.26
C VAL A 389 -10.60 4.29 0.35
N GLY A 390 -9.96 3.42 -0.41
CA GLY A 390 -8.53 3.37 -0.63
C GLY A 390 -8.18 3.70 -2.07
N TYR A 391 -6.92 4.09 -2.29
CA TYR A 391 -6.35 4.23 -3.63
C TYR A 391 -5.03 3.47 -3.66
N GLU A 392 -4.76 2.76 -4.75
CA GLU A 392 -3.51 2.06 -5.02
C GLU A 392 -3.21 2.05 -6.52
N ILE A 393 -1.93 1.93 -6.86
CA ILE A 393 -1.46 1.80 -8.24
C ILE A 393 -0.84 0.40 -8.36
N PRO A 394 -1.62 -0.62 -8.75
CA PRO A 394 -1.16 -1.99 -8.85
C PRO A 394 -0.35 -2.18 -10.14
N PHE A 395 0.74 -1.42 -10.30
CA PHE A 395 1.48 -1.25 -11.55
C PHE A 395 1.86 -2.59 -12.19
N THR A 396 2.47 -3.50 -11.42
CA THR A 396 2.86 -4.82 -11.91
C THR A 396 1.66 -5.67 -12.36
N ARG A 397 0.52 -5.57 -11.67
CA ARG A 397 -0.71 -6.32 -12.03
C ARG A 397 -1.31 -5.79 -13.33
N ILE A 398 -1.25 -4.48 -13.56
CA ILE A 398 -1.79 -3.84 -14.78
C ILE A 398 -1.03 -4.28 -16.05
N PHE A 399 0.29 -4.47 -15.95
CA PHE A 399 1.13 -4.94 -17.05
C PHE A 399 1.35 -6.46 -17.03
N TYR A 400 0.71 -7.19 -16.11
CA TYR A 400 0.85 -8.63 -16.06
C TYR A 400 0.15 -9.27 -17.26
N THR A 401 0.91 -9.97 -18.09
CA THR A 401 0.39 -10.82 -19.14
C THR A 401 0.49 -12.26 -18.66
N TYR A 402 -0.64 -12.96 -18.60
CA TYR A 402 -0.65 -14.38 -18.22
C TYR A 402 0.07 -15.19 -19.29
N THR A 403 1.20 -15.80 -18.91
CA THR A 403 1.89 -16.78 -19.73
C THR A 403 1.44 -18.16 -19.26
N PRO A 404 0.62 -18.89 -20.05
CA PRO A 404 0.27 -20.25 -19.69
C PRO A 404 1.54 -21.09 -19.54
N PRO A 405 1.57 -22.03 -18.57
CA PRO A 405 2.68 -22.98 -18.50
C PRO A 405 2.78 -23.73 -19.83
N ARG A 406 4.02 -24.03 -20.24
CA ARG A 406 4.27 -24.84 -21.43
C ARG A 406 3.55 -26.19 -21.32
N ASP A 407 3.13 -26.74 -22.46
CA ASP A 407 2.53 -28.06 -22.50
C ASP A 407 3.53 -29.11 -21.96
N LEU A 408 3.03 -30.09 -21.20
CA LEU A 408 3.85 -31.15 -20.61
C LEU A 408 4.59 -31.95 -21.69
N ALA A 409 3.99 -32.14 -22.86
CA ALA A 409 4.63 -32.86 -23.97
C ALA A 409 5.87 -32.12 -24.51
N ASP A 410 5.83 -30.78 -24.54
CA ASP A 410 6.95 -29.95 -24.98
C ASP A 410 8.08 -29.97 -23.94
N ILE A 411 7.74 -30.00 -22.65
CA ILE A 411 8.71 -30.14 -21.55
C ILE A 411 9.41 -31.50 -21.65
N ASP A 412 8.65 -32.58 -21.85
CA ASP A 412 9.18 -33.94 -22.00
C ASP A 412 10.11 -34.08 -23.21
N ALA A 413 9.75 -33.45 -24.34
CA ALA A 413 10.58 -33.43 -25.54
C ALA A 413 11.93 -32.72 -25.30
N ASP A 414 11.92 -31.57 -24.63
CA ASP A 414 13.15 -30.82 -24.30
C ASP A 414 14.03 -31.57 -23.29
N ILE A 415 13.43 -32.25 -22.31
CA ILE A 415 14.16 -33.08 -21.34
C ILE A 415 14.86 -34.21 -22.09
N ARG A 416 14.16 -34.93 -22.98
CA ARG A 416 14.77 -36.00 -23.79
C ARG A 416 15.90 -35.47 -24.68
N ALA A 417 15.69 -34.34 -25.35
CA ALA A 417 16.72 -33.70 -26.17
C ALA A 417 17.95 -33.27 -25.35
N SER A 418 17.75 -32.82 -24.11
CA SER A 418 18.83 -32.44 -23.20
C SER A 418 19.56 -33.67 -22.65
N GLN A 419 18.85 -34.75 -22.32
CA GLN A 419 19.44 -36.04 -21.95
C GLN A 419 20.31 -36.59 -23.09
N GLN A 420 19.83 -36.51 -24.33
CA GLN A 420 20.58 -36.98 -25.50
C GLN A 420 21.87 -36.18 -25.70
N ARG A 421 21.82 -34.84 -25.60
CA ARG A 421 23.02 -33.99 -25.64
C ARG A 421 24.03 -34.31 -24.53
N VAL A 422 23.55 -34.59 -23.32
CA VAL A 422 24.42 -34.99 -22.20
C VAL A 422 25.09 -36.33 -22.49
N LEU A 423 24.36 -37.31 -23.04
CA LEU A 423 24.92 -38.61 -23.41
C LEU A 423 25.96 -38.51 -24.54
N GLU A 424 25.72 -37.66 -25.54
CA GLU A 424 26.67 -37.37 -26.62
C GLU A 424 27.97 -36.78 -26.05
N LEU A 425 27.88 -35.73 -25.21
CA LEU A 425 29.03 -35.11 -24.56
C LEU A 425 29.81 -36.10 -23.66
N LEU A 426 29.11 -36.97 -22.92
CA LEU A 426 29.76 -37.99 -22.09
C LEU A 426 30.48 -39.05 -22.93
N THR A 427 30.03 -39.30 -24.16
CA THR A 427 30.67 -40.22 -25.09
C THR A 427 31.93 -39.59 -25.68
N GLU A 428 31.88 -38.31 -26.06
CA GLU A 428 33.04 -37.55 -26.55
C GLU A 428 34.17 -37.41 -25.50
N VAL A 429 33.84 -37.34 -24.21
CA VAL A 429 34.84 -37.28 -23.12
C VAL A 429 35.49 -38.64 -22.83
N ARG A 430 34.91 -39.72 -23.34
CA ARG A 430 35.37 -41.09 -23.09
C ARG A 430 36.31 -41.63 -24.18
N GLU A 431 36.38 -40.93 -25.32
CA GLU A 431 37.42 -41.08 -26.35
C GLU A 431 38.61 -40.15 -26.05
#